data_AF-A0A835YGK9-F1
#
_entry.id   AF-A0A835YGK9-F1
#
_cell.length_a   1.000
_cell.length_b   1.000
_cell.length_c   1.000
_cell.angle_alpha   90.00
_cell.angle_beta   90.00
_cell.angle_gamma   90.00
#
_symmetry.space_group_name_H-M   'P 1'
#
loop_
_entity.id
_entity.type
_entity.pdbx_description
1 polymer ?
#
loop_
_entity_poly.entity_id
_entity_poly.type
_entity_poly.pdbx_seq_one_letter_code
_entity_poly.pdbx_strand_id
1 'polypeptide(L)'
;MLVCTSLAGRHSRDFINVDGPFPQIRTLLLCTHGSGYNPRKIEGLAIEAAKKAGQLSSTAILTMQWMRDKELQSYGLKEDPDAPWMLWSDSDNSGWKGLGDASSTDAYPRPQSMQFSSLEVFELLLSHMTDCKKFPNLRNIVVMGHSGGGYLVQRLMLASALSERLINNSNYRLQYMSAGNTYFAYFDSTRAVDPDVEPSQLRMAPFDATAKNCSSYDKWGCGYRSLPRMLKNITAEEAARRHRNTYVTVGAEDTGPKDKTCEMAIQGSHRLNKQRAWAAYLKHFFGEWQ
;
A
#
# COMPACT_ATOMS: atom_id res chain seq x y z
N MET A 1 -0.81 -7.66 17.18
CA MET A 1 -1.60 -7.29 15.98
C MET A 1 -2.66 -6.29 16.42
N LEU A 2 -2.38 -4.98 16.38
CA LEU A 2 -3.34 -3.96 16.83
C LEU A 2 -4.31 -3.64 15.68
N VAL A 3 -5.57 -3.99 15.88
CA VAL A 3 -6.65 -3.83 14.91
C VAL A 3 -7.54 -2.67 15.40
N CYS A 4 -7.29 -1.45 14.93
CA CYS A 4 -8.32 -0.41 15.04
C CYS A 4 -9.41 -0.76 14.01
N THR A 5 -10.56 -1.16 14.54
CA THR A 5 -11.73 -1.58 13.78
C THR A 5 -12.91 -0.71 14.15
N SER A 6 -13.67 -0.30 13.13
CA SER A 6 -15.07 0.03 13.29
C SER A 6 -15.89 -1.00 12.52
N LEU A 7 -16.70 -1.79 13.23
CA LEU A 7 -17.65 -2.73 12.64
C LEU A 7 -19.07 -2.23 12.87
N ALA A 8 -19.81 -2.07 11.77
CA ALA A 8 -21.24 -1.72 11.78
C ALA A 8 -21.59 -0.53 12.70
N GLY A 9 -20.78 0.53 12.67
CA GLY A 9 -21.02 1.76 13.44
C GLY A 9 -20.66 1.70 14.93
N ARG A 10 -20.11 0.60 15.45
CA ARG A 10 -19.52 0.57 16.80
C ARG A 10 -18.09 1.10 16.74
N HIS A 11 -17.85 2.20 17.44
CA HIS A 11 -16.51 2.74 17.70
C HIS A 11 -16.03 2.16 19.04
N SER A 12 -15.08 1.24 19.05
CA SER A 12 -14.41 0.81 20.30
C SER A 12 -12.91 1.07 20.23
N ARG A 13 -12.32 1.33 21.40
CA ARG A 13 -10.86 1.39 21.59
C ARG A 13 -10.25 -0.02 21.71
N ASP A 14 -11.10 -1.04 21.75
CA ASP A 14 -10.76 -2.43 22.01
C ASP A 14 -10.76 -3.27 20.72
N PHE A 15 -9.98 -4.35 20.73
CA PHE A 15 -9.98 -5.37 19.69
C PHE A 15 -11.42 -5.83 19.41
N ILE A 16 -12.00 -5.43 18.29
CA ILE A 16 -13.31 -5.97 17.91
C ILE A 16 -13.08 -7.40 17.45
N ASN A 17 -13.75 -8.33 18.12
CA ASN A 17 -13.81 -9.71 17.67
C ASN A 17 -14.43 -9.75 16.26
N VAL A 18 -13.65 -10.22 15.29
CA VAL A 18 -14.02 -10.34 13.87
C VAL A 18 -14.32 -11.80 13.47
N ASP A 19 -14.66 -12.67 14.41
CA ASP A 19 -14.88 -14.10 14.16
C ASP A 19 -16.29 -14.47 13.67
N GLY A 20 -17.24 -13.53 13.68
CA GLY A 20 -18.50 -13.62 12.95
C GLY A 20 -19.47 -14.71 13.44
N PRO A 21 -20.63 -14.86 12.76
CA PRO A 21 -20.93 -14.34 11.42
C PRO A 21 -21.40 -12.87 11.39
N PHE A 22 -21.06 -12.17 10.30
CA PHE A 22 -21.42 -10.77 10.00
C PHE A 22 -22.09 -10.64 8.61
N PRO A 23 -23.33 -11.11 8.43
CA PRO A 23 -24.02 -11.08 7.14
C PRO A 23 -24.38 -9.68 6.65
N GLN A 24 -24.37 -8.66 7.53
CA GLN A 24 -24.62 -7.28 7.14
C GLN A 24 -23.46 -6.65 6.34
N ILE A 25 -22.25 -7.20 6.46
CA ILE A 25 -21.06 -6.64 5.84
C ILE A 25 -21.02 -7.03 4.36
N ARG A 26 -20.96 -6.00 3.51
CA ARG A 26 -20.90 -6.10 2.05
C ARG A 26 -19.64 -5.47 1.46
N THR A 27 -19.03 -4.54 2.22
CA THR A 27 -17.83 -3.81 1.83
C THR A 27 -16.77 -3.91 2.90
N LEU A 28 -15.51 -4.12 2.49
CA LEU A 28 -14.33 -4.05 3.32
C LEU A 28 -13.47 -2.86 2.87
N LEU A 29 -13.16 -1.95 3.79
CA LEU A 29 -12.09 -0.97 3.64
C LEU A 29 -10.90 -1.42 4.49
N LEU A 30 -9.83 -1.86 3.83
CA LEU A 30 -8.57 -2.22 4.46
C LEU A 30 -7.56 -1.08 4.26
N CYS A 31 -7.37 -0.28 5.30
CA CYS A 31 -6.62 0.96 5.28
C CYS A 31 -5.21 0.78 5.84
N THR A 32 -4.26 1.63 5.43
CA THR A 32 -2.95 1.72 6.09
C THR A 32 -2.43 3.16 6.15
N HIS A 33 -1.82 3.52 7.28
CA HIS A 33 -1.28 4.85 7.50
C HIS A 33 -0.01 5.13 6.67
N GLY A 34 0.34 6.42 6.53
CA GLY A 34 1.63 6.83 5.98
C GLY A 34 2.75 6.87 7.04
N SER A 35 3.88 7.47 6.70
CA SER A 35 5.06 7.60 7.58
C SER A 35 4.85 8.50 8.82
N GLY A 36 3.64 9.05 9.00
CA GLY A 36 3.23 9.72 10.23
C GLY A 36 2.72 8.78 11.32
N TYR A 37 2.63 7.46 11.07
CA TYR A 37 2.27 6.43 12.05
C TYR A 37 0.96 6.68 12.80
N ASN A 38 -0.02 7.28 12.12
CA ASN A 38 -1.32 7.63 12.68
C ASN A 38 -2.46 6.85 11.98
N PRO A 39 -2.76 5.60 12.43
CA PRO A 39 -3.85 4.80 11.87
C PRO A 39 -5.23 5.43 12.11
N ARG A 40 -5.43 6.14 13.22
CA ARG A 40 -6.73 6.77 13.55
C ARG A 40 -7.12 7.83 12.54
N LYS A 41 -6.15 8.56 11.98
CA LYS A 41 -6.43 9.57 10.96
C LYS A 41 -7.02 8.94 9.70
N ILE A 42 -6.45 7.85 9.20
CA ILE A 42 -6.99 7.19 8.00
C ILE A 42 -8.29 6.43 8.30
N GLU A 43 -8.42 5.86 9.49
CA GLU A 43 -9.67 5.25 9.98
C GLU A 43 -10.83 6.26 10.00
N GLY A 44 -10.62 7.46 10.57
CA GLY A 44 -11.61 8.53 10.61
C GLY A 44 -12.07 8.95 9.21
N LEU A 45 -11.12 9.11 8.28
CA LEU A 45 -11.43 9.42 6.88
C LEU A 45 -12.23 8.30 6.19
N ALA A 46 -11.91 7.04 6.46
CA ALA A 46 -12.66 5.90 5.93
C ALA A 46 -14.09 5.83 6.50
N ILE A 47 -14.27 6.12 7.79
CA ILE A 47 -15.58 6.22 8.44
C ILE A 47 -16.41 7.33 7.79
N GLU A 48 -15.82 8.51 7.61
CA GLU A 48 -16.49 9.64 6.95
C GLU A 48 -16.88 9.32 5.51
N ALA A 49 -15.99 8.65 4.75
CA ALA A 49 -16.31 8.20 3.40
C ALA A 49 -17.48 7.21 3.37
N ALA A 50 -17.48 6.22 4.27
CA ALA A 50 -18.57 5.26 4.40
C ALA A 50 -19.90 5.92 4.82
N LYS A 51 -19.85 6.93 5.71
CA LYS A 51 -21.02 7.75 6.09
C LYS A 51 -21.55 8.54 4.90
N LYS A 52 -20.69 9.24 4.15
CA LYS A 52 -21.08 10.02 2.96
C LYS A 52 -21.69 9.13 1.87
N ALA A 53 -21.22 7.90 1.75
CA ALA A 53 -21.79 6.91 0.83
C ALA A 53 -23.11 6.28 1.34
N GLY A 54 -23.53 6.54 2.59
CA GLY A 54 -24.69 5.87 3.19
C GLY A 54 -24.49 4.38 3.46
N GLN A 55 -23.23 3.91 3.56
CA GLN A 55 -22.86 2.48 3.63
C GLN A 55 -22.17 2.10 4.95
N LEU A 56 -22.15 2.98 5.96
CA LEU A 56 -21.42 2.70 7.21
C LEU A 56 -21.87 1.39 7.90
N SER A 57 -23.18 1.10 7.90
CA SER A 57 -23.73 -0.10 8.55
C SER A 57 -23.37 -1.41 7.83
N SER A 58 -23.02 -1.35 6.55
CA SER A 58 -22.65 -2.49 5.71
C SER A 58 -21.15 -2.56 5.40
N THR A 59 -20.34 -1.68 6.00
CA THR A 59 -18.90 -1.57 5.74
C THR A 59 -18.10 -1.99 6.98
N ALA A 60 -17.18 -2.93 6.80
CA ALA A 60 -16.12 -3.21 7.76
C ALA A 60 -14.91 -2.32 7.42
N ILE A 61 -14.38 -1.61 8.41
CA ILE A 61 -13.20 -0.75 8.27
C ILE A 61 -12.11 -1.30 9.18
N LEU A 62 -11.00 -1.73 8.58
CA LEU A 62 -9.82 -2.24 9.26
C LEU A 62 -8.63 -1.38 8.90
N THR A 63 -7.89 -0.89 9.90
CA THR A 63 -6.64 -0.17 9.64
C THR A 63 -5.43 -0.99 10.10
N MET A 64 -4.56 -1.33 9.15
CA MET A 64 -3.27 -1.95 9.41
C MET A 64 -2.33 -0.94 10.07
N GLN A 65 -1.83 -1.29 11.25
CA GLN A 65 -0.86 -0.51 12.00
C GLN A 65 0.51 -1.19 12.00
N TRP A 66 1.50 -0.50 11.44
CA TRP A 66 2.89 -0.93 11.39
C TRP A 66 3.65 -0.23 12.50
N MET A 67 3.90 -0.92 13.62
CA MET A 67 4.53 -0.30 14.79
C MET A 67 6.04 -0.29 14.67
N ARG A 68 6.68 0.75 15.23
CA ARG A 68 8.09 0.73 15.65
C ARG A 68 8.16 0.68 17.17
N ASP A 69 9.38 0.59 17.69
CA ASP A 69 9.70 0.66 19.11
C ASP A 69 9.06 1.90 19.78
N LYS A 70 9.05 3.03 19.06
CA LYS A 70 8.43 4.27 19.53
C LYS A 70 6.93 4.13 19.75
N GLU A 71 6.23 3.48 18.82
CA GLU A 71 4.78 3.27 18.95
C GLU A 71 4.47 2.31 20.10
N LEU A 72 5.22 1.21 20.24
CA LEU A 72 5.07 0.29 21.39
C LEU A 72 5.26 1.01 22.73
N GLN A 73 6.28 1.86 22.82
CA GLN A 73 6.50 2.67 24.02
C GLN A 73 5.34 3.60 24.29
N SER A 74 4.90 4.34 23.29
CA SER A 74 3.84 5.34 23.45
C SER A 74 2.50 4.74 23.85
N TYR A 75 2.26 3.48 23.50
CA TYR A 75 1.03 2.75 23.85
C TYR A 75 1.15 1.94 25.14
N GLY A 76 2.30 1.95 25.82
CA GLY A 76 2.50 1.17 27.04
C GLY A 76 2.51 -0.35 26.81
N LEU A 77 2.78 -0.79 25.57
CA LEU A 77 2.70 -2.21 25.17
C LEU A 77 3.99 -2.99 25.48
N LYS A 78 4.98 -2.34 26.11
CA LYS A 78 6.30 -2.94 26.38
C LYS A 78 6.27 -4.07 27.42
N GLU A 79 5.27 -4.06 28.29
CA GLU A 79 5.24 -4.87 29.51
C GLU A 79 4.28 -6.06 29.40
N ASP A 80 3.72 -6.34 28.22
CA ASP A 80 2.83 -7.47 28.02
C ASP A 80 3.67 -8.73 27.69
N PRO A 81 3.92 -9.64 28.65
CA PRO A 81 4.75 -10.83 28.42
C PRO A 81 4.08 -11.85 27.50
N ASP A 82 2.76 -11.71 27.26
CA ASP A 82 1.95 -12.65 26.49
C ASP A 82 1.65 -12.14 25.06
N ALA A 83 2.00 -10.89 24.74
CA ALA A 83 1.71 -10.29 23.44
C ALA A 83 2.97 -10.12 22.56
N PRO A 84 3.18 -10.99 21.56
CA PRO A 84 4.27 -10.82 20.60
C PRO A 84 3.97 -9.70 19.61
N TRP A 85 4.29 -8.47 20.00
CA TRP A 85 4.06 -7.31 19.13
C TRP A 85 5.01 -7.32 17.94
N MET A 86 4.48 -7.34 16.71
CA MET A 86 5.31 -7.19 15.52
C MET A 86 5.75 -5.74 15.33
N LEU A 87 7.00 -5.57 14.94
CA LEU A 87 7.67 -4.29 14.74
C LEU A 87 8.24 -4.23 13.33
N TRP A 88 8.35 -3.05 12.73
CA TRP A 88 8.98 -2.88 11.44
C TRP A 88 9.86 -1.64 11.40
N SER A 89 10.97 -1.72 10.67
CA SER A 89 11.76 -0.53 10.35
C SER A 89 10.96 0.45 9.48
N ASP A 90 11.35 1.73 9.50
CA ASP A 90 10.77 2.76 8.63
C ASP A 90 11.38 2.76 7.21
N SER A 91 12.22 1.78 6.87
CA SER A 91 12.82 1.66 5.55
C SER A 91 11.76 1.51 4.46
N ASP A 92 11.91 2.28 3.38
CA ASP A 92 11.04 2.23 2.20
C ASP A 92 11.12 0.90 1.45
N ASN A 93 12.26 0.21 1.51
CA ASN A 93 12.55 -1.00 0.73
C ASN A 93 12.69 -2.27 1.57
N SER A 94 12.95 -2.15 2.87
CA SER A 94 13.12 -3.30 3.78
C SER A 94 12.29 -3.21 5.07
N GLY A 95 11.52 -2.14 5.24
CA GLY A 95 10.57 -1.99 6.34
C GLY A 95 9.17 -2.41 5.93
N TRP A 96 8.17 -2.00 6.72
CA TRP A 96 6.76 -2.32 6.45
C TRP A 96 6.31 -1.90 5.05
N LYS A 97 6.80 -0.75 4.56
CA LYS A 97 6.52 -0.26 3.20
C LYS A 97 7.05 -1.19 2.14
N GLY A 98 8.26 -1.72 2.35
CA GLY A 98 9.04 -2.54 1.42
C GLY A 98 8.61 -4.00 1.31
N LEU A 99 7.51 -4.39 1.97
CA LEU A 99 7.17 -5.79 2.22
C LEU A 99 8.21 -6.52 3.09
N GLY A 100 8.93 -5.78 3.93
CA GLY A 100 9.97 -6.35 4.79
C GLY A 100 9.41 -7.17 5.94
N ASP A 101 10.26 -8.06 6.46
CA ASP A 101 10.00 -8.87 7.64
C ASP A 101 9.91 -8.00 8.89
N ALA A 102 9.13 -8.47 9.86
CA ALA A 102 9.08 -7.87 11.19
C ALA A 102 10.50 -7.85 11.79
N SER A 103 10.88 -6.72 12.35
CA SER A 103 12.17 -6.49 12.98
C SER A 103 12.27 -7.26 14.31
N SER A 104 13.45 -7.81 14.56
CA SER A 104 13.88 -8.35 15.85
C SER A 104 15.06 -7.51 16.32
N THR A 105 15.02 -6.98 17.55
CA THR A 105 16.09 -6.16 18.13
C THR A 105 16.51 -6.74 19.48
N ASP A 106 17.68 -6.36 19.99
CA ASP A 106 18.13 -6.81 21.32
C ASP A 106 17.15 -6.37 22.43
N ALA A 107 16.53 -5.20 22.25
CA ALA A 107 15.50 -4.68 23.17
C ALA A 107 14.15 -5.41 23.03
N TYR A 108 13.87 -6.00 21.87
CA TYR A 108 12.61 -6.70 21.57
C TYR A 108 12.89 -7.95 20.72
N PRO A 109 13.49 -9.00 21.32
CA PRO A 109 13.79 -10.22 20.58
C PRO A 109 12.49 -10.87 20.12
N ARG A 110 12.52 -11.44 18.91
CA ARG A 110 11.40 -12.21 18.36
C ARG A 110 11.87 -13.62 18.05
N PRO A 111 11.09 -14.66 18.43
CA PRO A 111 11.34 -16.02 17.97
C PRO A 111 11.43 -16.04 16.45
N GLN A 112 12.28 -16.89 15.89
CA GLN A 112 12.40 -17.04 14.44
C GLN A 112 11.06 -17.45 13.78
N SER A 113 10.18 -18.11 14.53
CA SER A 113 8.81 -18.45 14.13
C SER A 113 7.84 -17.26 14.05
N MET A 114 8.25 -16.05 14.46
CA MET A 114 7.46 -14.81 14.39
C MET A 114 8.02 -13.80 13.39
N GLN A 115 8.76 -14.26 12.39
CA GLN A 115 9.20 -13.43 11.27
C GLN A 115 8.11 -13.40 10.19
N PHE A 116 7.18 -12.46 10.32
CA PHE A 116 6.15 -12.18 9.32
C PHE A 116 6.50 -10.92 8.54
N SER A 117 6.45 -11.02 7.21
CA SER A 117 6.46 -9.87 6.31
C SER A 117 5.17 -9.07 6.42
N SER A 118 5.22 -7.79 6.05
CA SER A 118 3.98 -7.00 5.95
C SER A 118 3.04 -7.51 4.86
N LEU A 119 3.54 -8.26 3.87
CA LEU A 119 2.72 -9.02 2.92
C LEU A 119 1.93 -10.13 3.60
N GLU A 120 2.58 -10.98 4.40
CA GLU A 120 1.91 -12.09 5.09
C GLU A 120 0.85 -11.58 6.07
N VAL A 121 1.12 -10.51 6.80
CA VAL A 121 0.12 -9.87 7.67
C VAL A 121 -1.10 -9.41 6.87
N PHE A 122 -0.87 -8.77 5.72
CA PHE A 122 -1.95 -8.37 4.82
C PHE A 122 -2.75 -9.58 4.29
N GLU A 123 -2.09 -10.64 3.82
CA GLU A 123 -2.77 -11.82 3.29
C GLU A 123 -3.55 -12.57 4.38
N LEU A 124 -3.04 -12.63 5.61
CA LEU A 124 -3.76 -13.20 6.74
C LEU A 124 -5.04 -12.43 7.05
N LEU A 125 -4.96 -11.09 7.12
CA LEU A 125 -6.13 -10.25 7.34
C LEU A 125 -7.14 -10.37 6.20
N LEU A 126 -6.67 -10.33 4.95
CA LEU A 126 -7.53 -10.45 3.78
C LEU A 126 -8.21 -11.83 3.70
N SER A 127 -7.47 -12.90 4.01
CA SER A 127 -8.00 -14.27 4.07
C SER A 127 -9.10 -14.38 5.13
N HIS A 128 -8.85 -13.87 6.34
CA HIS A 128 -9.85 -13.87 7.42
C HIS A 128 -11.12 -13.11 7.05
N MET A 129 -10.96 -11.93 6.45
CA MET A 129 -12.12 -11.11 6.07
C MET A 129 -12.88 -11.65 4.85
N THR A 130 -12.27 -12.54 4.06
CA THR A 130 -12.89 -13.19 2.89
C THR A 130 -13.39 -14.61 3.17
N ASP A 131 -13.38 -15.04 4.43
CA ASP A 131 -14.04 -16.26 4.88
C ASP A 131 -15.56 -16.11 4.74
N CYS A 132 -16.16 -16.88 3.84
CA CYS A 132 -17.59 -16.83 3.55
C CYS A 132 -18.47 -17.30 4.71
N LYS A 133 -17.93 -18.06 5.68
CA LYS A 133 -18.66 -18.41 6.91
C LYS A 133 -18.79 -17.20 7.83
N LYS A 134 -17.78 -16.32 7.84
CA LYS A 134 -17.76 -15.10 8.66
C LYS A 134 -18.43 -13.93 7.96
N PHE A 135 -18.17 -13.73 6.67
CA PHE A 135 -18.65 -12.59 5.89
C PHE A 135 -19.36 -13.05 4.59
N PRO A 136 -20.51 -13.75 4.70
CA PRO A 136 -21.16 -14.40 3.54
C PRO A 136 -21.57 -13.44 2.42
N ASN A 137 -21.84 -12.17 2.76
CA ASN A 137 -22.30 -11.15 1.84
C ASN A 137 -21.22 -10.14 1.41
N LEU A 138 -19.96 -10.36 1.80
CA LEU A 138 -18.85 -9.50 1.35
C LEU A 138 -18.70 -9.62 -0.16
N ARG A 139 -18.67 -8.47 -0.85
CA ARG A 139 -18.48 -8.39 -2.31
C ARG A 139 -17.45 -7.34 -2.69
N ASN A 140 -17.43 -6.20 -2.00
CA ASN A 140 -16.53 -5.10 -2.34
C ASN A 140 -15.35 -5.05 -1.37
N ILE A 141 -14.13 -4.99 -1.89
CA ILE A 141 -12.92 -4.86 -1.07
C ILE A 141 -12.09 -3.71 -1.65
N VAL A 142 -11.76 -2.75 -0.80
CA VAL A 142 -10.87 -1.65 -1.15
C VAL A 142 -9.68 -1.67 -0.20
N VAL A 143 -8.48 -1.78 -0.75
CA VAL A 143 -7.23 -1.66 -0.01
C VAL A 143 -6.66 -0.28 -0.27
N MET A 144 -6.52 0.57 0.76
CA MET A 144 -6.15 1.97 0.58
C MET A 144 -5.04 2.47 1.50
N GLY A 145 -4.24 3.41 1.01
CA GLY A 145 -3.13 3.98 1.75
C GLY A 145 -2.73 5.35 1.21
N HIS A 146 -2.21 6.19 2.10
CA HIS A 146 -1.74 7.53 1.78
C HIS A 146 -0.26 7.71 2.09
N SER A 147 0.47 8.45 1.25
CA SER A 147 1.91 8.70 1.37
C SER A 147 2.68 7.38 1.43
N GLY A 148 3.47 7.12 2.50
CA GLY A 148 4.14 5.83 2.69
C GLY A 148 3.19 4.62 2.64
N GLY A 149 1.92 4.80 3.03
CA GLY A 149 0.90 3.76 2.93
C GLY A 149 0.46 3.50 1.48
N GLY A 150 0.41 4.54 0.64
CA GLY A 150 0.12 4.38 -0.79
C GLY A 150 1.18 3.54 -1.50
N TYR A 151 2.43 3.68 -1.05
CA TYR A 151 3.55 2.89 -1.54
C TYR A 151 3.45 1.41 -1.16
N LEU A 152 3.09 1.12 0.10
CA LEU A 152 2.79 -0.25 0.53
C LEU A 152 1.67 -0.86 -0.31
N VAL A 153 0.57 -0.13 -0.52
CA VAL A 153 -0.61 -0.60 -1.26
C VAL A 153 -0.25 -1.03 -2.69
N GLN A 154 0.58 -0.27 -3.41
CA GLN A 154 1.03 -0.68 -4.74
C GLN A 154 1.80 -2.00 -4.69
N ARG A 155 2.65 -2.19 -3.68
CA ARG A 155 3.41 -3.43 -3.55
C ARG A 155 2.57 -4.63 -3.15
N LEU A 156 1.58 -4.43 -2.27
CA LEU A 156 0.63 -5.48 -1.92
C LEU A 156 -0.16 -5.95 -3.14
N MET A 157 -0.58 -5.01 -3.99
CA MET A 157 -1.24 -5.30 -5.27
C MET A 157 -0.36 -6.17 -6.18
N LEU A 158 0.94 -5.89 -6.24
CA LEU A 158 1.89 -6.67 -7.04
C LEU A 158 2.20 -8.03 -6.44
N ALA A 159 2.39 -8.12 -5.11
CA ALA A 159 2.95 -9.30 -4.47
C ALA A 159 1.92 -10.33 -3.99
N SER A 160 0.68 -9.92 -3.72
CA SER A 160 -0.30 -10.81 -3.10
C SER A 160 -0.91 -11.80 -4.09
N ALA A 161 -0.63 -13.08 -3.89
CA ALA A 161 -1.25 -14.17 -4.64
C ALA A 161 -2.74 -14.34 -4.25
N LEU A 162 -3.09 -14.07 -2.99
CA LEU A 162 -4.50 -14.07 -2.57
C LEU A 162 -5.31 -13.02 -3.31
N SER A 163 -4.75 -11.82 -3.46
CA SER A 163 -5.42 -10.72 -4.16
C SER A 163 -5.66 -11.04 -5.63
N GLU A 164 -4.70 -11.68 -6.28
CA GLU A 164 -4.89 -12.19 -7.64
C GLU A 164 -6.05 -13.19 -7.75
N ARG A 165 -6.16 -14.14 -6.81
CA ARG A 165 -7.29 -15.08 -6.77
C ARG A 165 -8.62 -14.36 -6.57
N LEU A 166 -8.67 -13.35 -5.71
CA LEU A 166 -9.88 -12.57 -5.44
C LEU A 166 -10.30 -11.72 -6.65
N ILE A 167 -9.34 -11.09 -7.34
CA ILE A 167 -9.60 -10.31 -8.56
C ILE A 167 -10.19 -11.19 -9.67
N ASN A 168 -9.74 -12.44 -9.78
CA ASN A 168 -10.24 -13.39 -10.78
C ASN A 168 -11.51 -14.13 -10.34
N ASN A 169 -12.04 -13.85 -9.14
CA ASN A 169 -13.27 -14.44 -8.62
C ASN A 169 -14.43 -13.47 -8.80
N SER A 170 -15.42 -13.85 -9.61
CA SER A 170 -16.58 -13.00 -9.93
C SER A 170 -17.45 -12.59 -8.73
N ASN A 171 -17.27 -13.23 -7.57
CA ASN A 171 -17.95 -12.85 -6.34
C ASN A 171 -17.32 -11.62 -5.66
N TYR A 172 -16.10 -11.25 -6.01
CA TYR A 172 -15.39 -10.15 -5.37
C TYR A 172 -15.04 -9.05 -6.37
N ARG A 173 -15.14 -7.82 -5.91
CA ARG A 173 -14.58 -6.63 -6.54
C ARG A 173 -13.49 -6.09 -5.64
N LEU A 174 -12.25 -6.50 -5.89
CA LEU A 174 -11.07 -6.01 -5.19
C LEU A 174 -10.43 -4.85 -5.96
N GLN A 175 -10.30 -3.70 -5.29
CA GLN A 175 -9.65 -2.50 -5.84
C GLN A 175 -8.59 -1.98 -4.86
N TYR A 176 -7.54 -1.39 -5.42
CA TYR A 176 -6.49 -0.71 -4.66
C TYR A 176 -6.61 0.79 -4.85
N MET A 177 -6.35 1.56 -3.79
CA MET A 177 -6.29 3.01 -3.85
C MET A 177 -5.00 3.52 -3.21
N SER A 178 -4.12 4.05 -4.05
CA SER A 178 -2.80 4.54 -3.65
C SER A 178 -2.78 6.06 -3.77
N ALA A 179 -2.68 6.76 -2.64
CA ALA A 179 -2.77 8.21 -2.60
C ALA A 179 -1.44 8.88 -2.20
N GLY A 180 -1.06 9.96 -2.87
CA GLY A 180 0.06 10.82 -2.48
C GLY A 180 1.43 10.11 -2.49
N ASN A 181 1.67 9.24 -3.48
CA ASN A 181 2.94 8.51 -3.56
C ASN A 181 4.10 9.47 -3.78
N THR A 182 5.20 9.19 -3.08
CA THR A 182 6.43 9.98 -3.25
C THR A 182 7.15 9.61 -4.55
N TYR A 183 6.98 8.41 -5.09
CA TYR A 183 7.57 7.93 -6.33
C TYR A 183 6.87 6.64 -6.79
N PHE A 184 7.15 6.20 -8.01
CA PHE A 184 6.56 5.03 -8.68
C PHE A 184 7.65 4.08 -9.19
N ALA A 185 7.32 2.79 -9.28
CA ALA A 185 8.17 1.78 -9.89
C ALA A 185 7.78 1.60 -11.36
N TYR A 186 8.65 2.02 -12.27
CA TYR A 186 8.44 1.91 -13.71
C TYR A 186 8.83 0.52 -14.22
N PHE A 187 8.00 -0.08 -15.07
CA PHE A 187 8.13 -1.47 -15.55
C PHE A 187 9.34 -1.70 -16.46
N ASP A 188 9.93 -0.64 -17.00
CA ASP A 188 11.07 -0.66 -17.93
C ASP A 188 11.98 0.58 -17.74
N SER A 189 12.95 0.76 -18.63
CA SER A 189 13.90 1.89 -18.62
C SER A 189 13.30 3.24 -19.03
N THR A 190 12.03 3.27 -19.45
CA THR A 190 11.39 4.46 -20.00
C THR A 190 11.05 5.46 -18.89
N ARG A 191 11.37 6.74 -19.10
CA ARG A 191 11.01 7.84 -18.19
C ARG A 191 10.51 9.04 -19.00
N ALA A 192 9.88 10.00 -18.32
CA ALA A 192 9.61 11.31 -18.91
C ALA A 192 10.94 12.02 -19.20
N VAL A 193 11.09 12.55 -20.42
CA VAL A 193 12.29 13.33 -20.82
C VAL A 193 12.41 14.60 -19.95
N ASP A 194 11.27 15.24 -19.73
CA ASP A 194 11.10 16.34 -18.78
C ASP A 194 9.79 16.07 -18.00
N PRO A 195 9.86 15.70 -16.71
CA PRO A 195 8.67 15.39 -15.92
C PRO A 195 7.93 16.63 -15.39
N ASP A 196 8.50 17.83 -15.52
CA ASP A 196 7.97 19.07 -14.93
C ASP A 196 7.22 19.96 -15.93
N VAL A 197 7.15 19.55 -17.20
CA VAL A 197 6.31 20.22 -18.21
C VAL A 197 4.82 19.90 -18.03
N GLU A 198 3.98 20.66 -18.73
CA GLU A 198 2.55 20.40 -18.75
C GLU A 198 2.21 19.00 -19.28
N PRO A 199 1.13 18.34 -18.81
CA PRO A 199 0.80 16.98 -19.20
C PRO A 199 0.73 16.73 -20.72
N SER A 200 0.31 17.73 -21.50
CA SER A 200 0.22 17.64 -22.96
C SER A 200 1.57 17.64 -23.67
N GLN A 201 2.65 18.00 -22.97
CA GLN A 201 4.01 18.09 -23.50
C GLN A 201 4.91 16.93 -23.04
N LEU A 202 4.41 16.07 -22.13
CA LEU A 202 5.16 14.92 -21.63
C LEU A 202 5.54 13.97 -22.77
N ARG A 203 6.85 13.69 -22.87
CA ARG A 203 7.41 12.73 -23.81
C ARG A 203 8.12 11.62 -23.05
N MET A 204 7.88 10.38 -23.45
CA MET A 204 8.50 9.19 -22.88
C MET A 204 9.67 8.73 -23.77
N ALA A 205 10.80 8.41 -23.15
CA ALA A 205 11.96 7.85 -23.84
C ALA A 205 12.78 6.97 -22.87
N PRO A 206 13.61 6.03 -23.39
CA PRO A 206 14.58 5.33 -22.56
C PRO A 206 15.49 6.33 -21.82
N PHE A 207 15.66 6.13 -20.52
CA PHE A 207 16.43 7.03 -19.67
C PHE A 207 17.94 6.79 -19.82
N ASP A 208 18.69 7.83 -20.16
CA ASP A 208 20.15 7.80 -20.16
C ASP A 208 20.70 8.00 -18.73
N ALA A 209 20.89 6.87 -18.03
CA ALA A 209 21.39 6.86 -16.67
C ALA A 209 22.82 7.38 -16.52
N THR A 210 23.64 7.30 -17.56
CA THR A 210 25.05 7.71 -17.53
C THR A 210 25.14 9.23 -17.62
N ALA A 211 24.41 9.84 -18.55
CA ALA A 211 24.37 11.30 -18.69
C ALA A 211 23.82 12.00 -17.44
N LYS A 212 22.96 11.33 -16.67
CA LYS A 212 22.33 11.87 -15.46
C LYS A 212 22.95 11.39 -14.15
N ASN A 213 24.03 10.61 -14.19
CA ASN A 213 24.67 10.00 -13.02
C ASN A 213 23.66 9.33 -12.05
N CYS A 214 22.73 8.55 -12.61
CA CYS A 214 21.64 7.93 -11.83
C CYS A 214 21.47 6.45 -12.19
N SER A 215 22.51 5.65 -11.92
CA SER A 215 22.56 4.22 -12.30
C SER A 215 21.58 3.33 -11.53
N SER A 216 21.10 3.78 -10.36
CA SER A 216 20.10 3.11 -9.52
C SER A 216 18.65 3.35 -9.91
N TYR A 217 18.37 4.20 -10.92
CA TYR A 217 17.02 4.66 -11.28
C TYR A 217 15.96 3.59 -11.50
N ASP A 218 16.42 2.39 -11.85
CA ASP A 218 15.58 1.28 -12.27
C ASP A 218 15.68 0.08 -11.30
N LYS A 219 16.37 0.26 -10.16
CA LYS A 219 16.35 -0.72 -9.07
C LYS A 219 15.00 -0.69 -8.33
N TRP A 220 14.70 -1.79 -7.64
CA TRP A 220 13.46 -1.96 -6.89
C TRP A 220 13.17 -0.75 -6.01
N GLY A 221 11.92 -0.29 -6.14
CA GLY A 221 11.40 0.91 -5.53
C GLY A 221 11.11 2.00 -6.58
N CYS A 222 12.00 2.21 -7.55
CA CYS A 222 11.77 3.13 -8.69
C CYS A 222 11.75 2.41 -10.05
N GLY A 223 12.11 1.12 -10.09
CA GLY A 223 11.95 0.24 -11.24
C GLY A 223 11.84 -1.23 -10.83
N TYR A 224 12.00 -2.15 -11.79
CA TYR A 224 11.82 -3.60 -11.60
C TYR A 224 13.13 -4.41 -11.67
N ARG A 225 14.31 -3.78 -11.58
CA ARG A 225 15.57 -4.52 -11.37
C ARG A 225 15.79 -4.83 -9.89
N SER A 226 16.49 -5.92 -9.60
CA SER A 226 16.82 -6.31 -8.21
C SER A 226 15.58 -6.47 -7.31
N LEU A 227 14.54 -7.12 -7.84
CA LEU A 227 13.28 -7.36 -7.13
C LEU A 227 13.49 -8.16 -5.83
N PRO A 228 12.69 -7.88 -4.80
CA PRO A 228 12.72 -8.66 -3.56
C PRO A 228 12.22 -10.09 -3.83
N ARG A 229 12.55 -11.02 -2.93
CA ARG A 229 12.21 -12.46 -3.05
C ARG A 229 10.75 -12.70 -3.43
N MET A 230 9.83 -11.96 -2.82
CA MET A 230 8.37 -12.12 -3.02
C MET A 230 7.88 -11.65 -4.39
N LEU A 231 8.70 -10.90 -5.13
CA LEU A 231 8.39 -10.39 -6.47
C LEU A 231 9.37 -10.92 -7.52
N LYS A 232 10.27 -11.84 -7.18
CA LYS A 232 11.36 -12.27 -8.06
C LYS A 232 10.89 -12.78 -9.43
N ASN A 233 9.66 -13.29 -9.50
CA ASN A 233 9.09 -13.90 -10.70
C ASN A 233 8.01 -13.03 -11.38
N ILE A 234 7.71 -11.82 -10.86
CA ILE A 234 6.71 -10.97 -11.50
C ILE A 234 7.28 -10.42 -12.80
N THR A 235 6.55 -10.59 -13.90
CA THR A 235 6.92 -9.96 -15.18
C THR A 235 6.36 -8.54 -15.26
N ALA A 236 6.89 -7.74 -16.19
CA ALA A 236 6.35 -6.41 -16.47
C ALA A 236 4.87 -6.49 -16.87
N GLU A 237 4.50 -7.45 -17.73
CA GLU A 237 3.12 -7.67 -18.20
C GLU A 237 2.19 -8.06 -17.04
N GLU A 238 2.66 -8.91 -16.14
CA GLU A 238 1.89 -9.31 -14.97
C GLU A 238 1.70 -8.14 -14.01
N ALA A 239 2.76 -7.39 -13.71
CA ALA A 239 2.69 -6.19 -12.90
C ALA A 239 1.70 -5.17 -13.49
N ALA A 240 1.77 -4.99 -14.81
CA ALA A 240 0.91 -4.11 -15.57
C ALA A 240 -0.56 -4.58 -15.54
N ARG A 241 -0.82 -5.89 -15.66
CA ARG A 241 -2.16 -6.48 -15.46
C ARG A 241 -2.71 -6.20 -14.06
N ARG A 242 -1.90 -6.41 -13.02
CA ARG A 242 -2.30 -6.17 -11.62
C ARG A 242 -2.58 -4.68 -11.38
N HIS A 243 -1.82 -3.79 -12.00
CA HIS A 243 -2.00 -2.34 -11.88
C HIS A 243 -3.38 -1.85 -12.36
N ARG A 244 -4.05 -2.54 -13.29
CA ARG A 244 -5.39 -2.13 -13.79
C ARG A 244 -6.47 -2.04 -12.71
N ASN A 245 -6.30 -2.70 -11.56
CA ASN A 245 -7.23 -2.62 -10.43
C ASN A 245 -6.86 -1.54 -9.41
N THR A 246 -6.02 -0.57 -9.79
CA THR A 246 -5.49 0.46 -8.89
C THR A 246 -5.92 1.86 -9.31
N TYR A 247 -6.52 2.59 -8.38
CA TYR A 247 -6.67 4.04 -8.47
C TYR A 247 -5.47 4.70 -7.83
N VAL A 248 -4.83 5.60 -8.58
CA VAL A 248 -3.70 6.39 -8.10
C VAL A 248 -4.14 7.85 -8.03
N THR A 249 -4.03 8.48 -6.87
CA THR A 249 -4.51 9.86 -6.66
C THR A 249 -3.48 10.73 -5.96
N VAL A 250 -3.44 12.02 -6.28
CA VAL A 250 -2.59 13.01 -5.62
C VAL A 250 -3.37 14.32 -5.47
N GLY A 251 -3.11 15.05 -4.39
CA GLY A 251 -3.67 16.39 -4.22
C GLY A 251 -3.02 17.38 -5.21
N ALA A 252 -3.81 18.32 -5.74
CA ALA A 252 -3.30 19.34 -6.66
C ALA A 252 -2.24 20.25 -6.02
N GLU A 253 -2.24 20.36 -4.70
CA GLU A 253 -1.30 21.18 -3.92
C GLU A 253 -0.19 20.33 -3.25
N ASP A 254 -0.04 19.04 -3.61
CA ASP A 254 1.03 18.19 -3.06
C ASP A 254 2.37 18.49 -3.77
N THR A 255 2.86 19.70 -3.54
CA THR A 255 4.11 20.26 -4.08
C THR A 255 5.26 20.14 -3.06
N GLY A 256 5.31 19.03 -2.33
CA GLY A 256 6.22 18.80 -1.19
C GLY A 256 7.72 18.94 -1.50
N PRO A 257 8.59 18.71 -0.49
CA PRO A 257 10.02 18.99 -0.58
C PRO A 257 10.73 18.13 -1.64
N LYS A 258 11.91 18.58 -2.08
CA LYS A 258 12.77 17.85 -3.01
C LYS A 258 13.12 16.46 -2.49
N ASP A 259 13.26 15.52 -3.41
CA ASP A 259 13.66 14.15 -3.07
C ASP A 259 15.10 14.04 -2.59
N LYS A 260 15.35 12.95 -1.88
CA LYS A 260 16.66 12.61 -1.32
C LYS A 260 17.57 11.87 -2.30
N THR A 261 17.01 11.26 -3.35
CA THR A 261 17.76 10.42 -4.28
C THR A 261 17.45 10.76 -5.72
N CYS A 262 18.40 10.50 -6.61
CA CYS A 262 18.26 10.81 -8.03
C CYS A 262 17.11 10.01 -8.64
N GLU A 263 16.93 8.74 -8.26
CA GLU A 263 15.90 7.86 -8.84
C GLU A 263 14.47 8.33 -8.57
N MET A 264 14.26 9.05 -7.48
CA MET A 264 12.98 9.68 -7.15
C MET A 264 12.84 11.03 -7.85
N ALA A 265 13.92 11.81 -7.90
CA ALA A 265 13.93 13.16 -8.47
C ALA A 265 13.71 13.17 -9.99
N ILE A 266 14.22 12.17 -10.72
CA ILE A 266 14.04 12.07 -12.18
C ILE A 266 12.58 11.85 -12.59
N GLN A 267 11.70 11.51 -11.64
CA GLN A 267 10.28 11.30 -11.89
C GLN A 267 9.48 12.60 -11.88
N GLY A 268 10.05 13.70 -11.39
CA GLY A 268 9.38 15.00 -11.24
C GLY A 268 9.78 15.72 -9.96
N SER A 269 9.69 17.05 -9.97
CA SER A 269 10.09 17.91 -8.85
C SER A 269 9.20 17.77 -7.61
N HIS A 270 7.95 17.35 -7.79
CA HIS A 270 6.99 17.12 -6.70
C HIS A 270 5.97 16.02 -7.04
N ARG A 271 5.19 15.56 -6.05
CA ARG A 271 4.31 14.38 -6.19
C ARG A 271 3.27 14.51 -7.29
N LEU A 272 2.70 15.70 -7.49
CA LEU A 272 1.78 15.94 -8.61
C LEU A 272 2.44 15.71 -9.97
N ASN A 273 3.65 16.24 -10.20
CA ASN A 273 4.37 16.05 -11.46
C ASN A 273 4.78 14.58 -11.65
N LYS A 274 5.22 13.92 -10.57
CA LYS A 274 5.50 12.48 -10.61
C LYS A 274 4.31 11.63 -10.99
N GLN A 275 3.13 11.96 -10.46
CA GLN A 275 1.92 11.24 -10.84
C GLN A 275 1.48 11.54 -12.28
N ARG A 276 1.66 12.78 -12.76
CA ARG A 276 1.40 13.12 -14.17
C ARG A 276 2.35 12.37 -15.11
N ALA A 277 3.65 12.35 -14.80
CA ALA A 277 4.67 11.59 -15.51
C ALA A 277 4.35 10.09 -15.48
N TRP A 278 3.95 9.56 -14.32
CA TRP A 278 3.51 8.17 -14.17
C TRP A 278 2.29 7.85 -15.04
N ALA A 279 1.27 8.70 -15.05
CA ALA A 279 0.07 8.50 -15.88
C ALA A 279 0.41 8.52 -17.38
N ALA A 280 1.27 9.44 -17.82
CA ALA A 280 1.74 9.50 -19.20
C ALA A 280 2.59 8.26 -19.56
N TYR A 281 3.41 7.78 -18.62
CA TYR A 281 4.14 6.53 -18.77
C TYR A 281 3.21 5.33 -18.90
N LEU A 282 2.20 5.21 -18.06
CA LEU A 282 1.22 4.12 -18.17
C LEU A 282 0.53 4.14 -19.54
N LYS A 283 0.14 5.31 -20.05
CA LYS A 283 -0.42 5.44 -21.41
C LYS A 283 0.60 5.03 -22.48
N HIS A 284 1.87 5.35 -22.31
CA HIS A 284 2.92 4.93 -23.24
C HIS A 284 3.14 3.40 -23.21
N PHE A 285 3.22 2.82 -22.01
CA PHE A 285 3.53 1.41 -21.78
C PHE A 285 2.38 0.48 -22.20
N PHE A 286 1.14 0.83 -21.86
CA PHE A 286 -0.04 0.04 -22.24
C PHE A 286 -0.57 0.35 -23.64
N GLY A 287 -0.16 1.46 -24.25
CA GLY A 287 -0.86 2.06 -25.38
C GLY A 287 -2.08 2.87 -24.96
N GLU A 288 -2.89 3.32 -25.93
CA GLU A 288 -4.15 3.98 -25.60
C GLU A 288 -5.08 3.00 -24.87
N TRP A 289 -5.46 3.35 -23.64
CA TRP A 289 -6.44 2.63 -22.84
C TRP A 289 -7.76 2.56 -23.63
N GLN A 290 -8.23 1.36 -23.95
CA GLN A 290 -9.64 1.10 -24.32
C GLN A 290 -10.48 0.86 -23.06
#